data_AF-A0A117PCG0-F1
#
_entry.id   AF-A0A117PCG0-F1
#
_cell.length_a   1.000
_cell.length_b   1.000
_cell.length_c   1.000
_cell.angle_alpha   90.00
_cell.angle_beta   90.00
_cell.angle_gamma   90.00
#
_symmetry.space_group_name_H-M   'P 1'
#
loop_
_entity.id
_entity.type
_entity.pdbx_description
1 polymer ?
#
loop_
_entity_poly.entity_id
_entity_poly.type
_entity_poly.pdbx_seq_one_letter_code
_entity_poly.pdbx_strand_id
1 'polypeptide(L)'
;MSAPAGHDRHAAATALHWLHRHPIDRRDAPALPLADEAWFHAMLLERFSTLCPADVPAWEGTLNALLDTARQPAPPAARQHPAAEADDLLGTAMLAHLLHVRAPGDKAARHLVERLAPRLRTASLPPLHALCLAHNLHELGEHDLAGALRPPRDADQAAAGLTGAERLLTQAYFHTHVVLFAFGTFRRPDADPAPLAGSVRFLRRHAPAFARYGWADLCAEAALSLSLCAARDEDFRLLIAALHGSQRPEGDWTHPRVDARQARHATMMASLALLESARHSTAAARG
;
A
#
# COMPACT_ATOMS: atom_id res chain seq x y z
N MET A 1 -1.09 -10.32 -31.70
CA MET A 1 -1.48 -9.40 -30.61
C MET A 1 -1.71 -10.24 -29.37
N SER A 2 -0.91 -10.05 -28.32
CA SER A 2 -1.08 -10.79 -27.06
C SER A 2 -2.40 -10.37 -26.39
N ALA A 3 -3.12 -11.32 -25.79
CA ALA A 3 -4.33 -11.02 -25.03
C ALA A 3 -4.02 -10.01 -23.89
N PRO A 4 -4.95 -9.12 -23.51
CA PRO A 4 -4.74 -8.11 -22.47
C PRO A 4 -4.14 -8.69 -21.17
N ALA A 5 -4.60 -9.87 -20.75
CA ALA A 5 -4.08 -10.61 -19.59
C ALA A 5 -2.57 -10.91 -19.68
N GLY A 6 -2.08 -11.26 -20.87
CA GLY A 6 -0.67 -11.56 -21.10
C GLY A 6 0.21 -10.31 -21.09
N HIS A 7 -0.33 -9.17 -21.53
CA HIS A 7 0.36 -7.89 -21.50
C HIS A 7 0.50 -7.36 -20.07
N ASP A 8 -0.58 -7.35 -19.30
CA ASP A 8 -0.58 -6.88 -17.91
C ASP A 8 0.34 -7.73 -17.02
N ARG A 9 0.31 -9.05 -17.19
CA ARG A 9 1.19 -9.97 -16.45
C ARG A 9 2.65 -9.76 -16.80
N HIS A 10 2.97 -9.49 -18.07
CA HIS A 10 4.34 -9.21 -18.48
C HIS A 10 4.85 -7.90 -17.86
N ALA A 11 4.06 -6.83 -17.92
CA ALA A 11 4.40 -5.54 -17.31
C ALA A 11 4.64 -5.67 -15.79
N ALA A 12 3.77 -6.42 -15.09
CA ALA A 12 3.94 -6.71 -13.67
C ALA A 12 5.22 -7.52 -13.39
N ALA A 13 5.52 -8.53 -14.21
CA ALA A 13 6.74 -9.33 -14.06
C ALA A 13 8.02 -8.49 -14.22
N THR A 14 8.03 -7.55 -15.18
CA THR A 14 9.14 -6.61 -15.36
C THR A 14 9.31 -5.71 -14.14
N ALA A 15 8.21 -5.20 -13.57
CA ALA A 15 8.23 -4.41 -12.34
C ALA A 15 8.76 -5.20 -11.13
N LEU A 16 8.31 -6.45 -10.96
CA LEU A 16 8.79 -7.36 -9.90
C LEU A 16 10.28 -7.65 -10.05
N HIS A 17 10.77 -7.84 -11.28
CA HIS A 17 12.20 -8.03 -11.54
C HIS A 17 13.01 -6.78 -11.17
N TRP A 18 12.50 -5.59 -11.47
CA TRP A 18 13.12 -4.34 -11.03
C TRP A 18 13.19 -4.26 -9.50
N LEU A 19 12.08 -4.53 -8.80
CA LEU A 19 12.03 -4.51 -7.33
C LEU A 19 13.04 -5.46 -6.69
N HIS A 20 13.24 -6.63 -7.30
CA HIS A 20 14.23 -7.63 -6.88
C HIS A 20 15.67 -7.16 -7.03
N ARG A 21 16.00 -6.43 -8.10
CA ARG A 21 17.36 -5.88 -8.32
C ARG A 21 17.67 -4.66 -7.46
N HIS A 22 16.66 -4.04 -6.88
CA HIS A 22 16.79 -2.84 -6.06
C HIS A 22 16.24 -3.06 -4.63
N PRO A 23 16.74 -4.04 -3.86
CA PRO A 23 16.21 -4.33 -2.53
C PRO A 23 16.44 -3.17 -1.57
N ILE A 24 15.59 -3.04 -0.54
CA ILE A 24 15.92 -2.17 0.60
C ILE A 24 17.15 -2.71 1.34
N ASP A 25 18.02 -1.81 1.82
CA ASP A 25 19.08 -2.21 2.74
C ASP A 25 18.49 -2.48 4.12
N ARG A 26 18.49 -3.75 4.53
CA ARG A 26 17.82 -4.21 5.75
C ARG A 26 18.58 -3.89 7.03
N ARG A 27 19.89 -3.62 6.96
CA ARG A 27 20.72 -3.44 8.17
C ARG A 27 20.39 -2.12 8.89
N ASP A 28 20.03 -1.10 8.12
CA ASP A 28 19.73 0.24 8.60
C ASP A 28 18.39 0.78 8.04
N ALA A 29 17.51 -0.11 7.55
CA ALA A 29 16.24 0.30 6.95
C ALA A 29 15.36 1.03 7.98
N PRO A 30 14.87 2.24 7.67
CA PRO A 30 13.77 2.83 8.42
C PRO A 30 12.56 1.88 8.44
N ALA A 31 11.76 1.94 9.51
CA ALA A 31 10.68 0.97 9.72
C ALA A 31 9.66 0.95 8.57
N LEU A 32 9.37 2.10 7.95
CA LEU A 32 8.32 2.21 6.94
C LEU A 32 8.67 1.54 5.60
N PRO A 33 9.83 1.78 4.97
CA PRO A 33 10.25 0.99 3.80
C PRO A 33 10.23 -0.52 4.05
N LEU A 34 10.63 -0.97 5.25
CA LEU A 34 10.58 -2.39 5.62
C LEU A 34 9.14 -2.89 5.73
N ALA A 35 8.24 -2.10 6.32
CA ALA A 35 6.82 -2.39 6.43
C ALA A 35 6.13 -2.44 5.08
N ASP A 36 6.39 -1.46 4.19
CA ASP A 36 5.82 -1.40 2.84
C ASP A 36 6.16 -2.67 2.05
N GLU A 37 7.43 -3.09 2.07
CA GLU A 37 7.88 -4.28 1.35
C GLU A 37 7.35 -5.58 1.97
N ALA A 38 7.25 -5.65 3.30
CA ALA A 38 6.69 -6.82 3.99
C ALA A 38 5.20 -6.97 3.68
N TRP A 39 4.44 -5.88 3.76
CA TRP A 39 3.03 -5.88 3.35
C TRP A 39 2.89 -6.22 1.88
N PHE A 40 3.71 -5.66 1.00
CA PHE A 40 3.72 -5.99 -0.42
C PHE A 40 3.85 -7.50 -0.68
N HIS A 41 4.84 -8.17 -0.08
CA HIS A 41 4.99 -9.61 -0.24
C HIS A 41 3.86 -10.42 0.40
N ALA A 42 3.34 -9.98 1.55
CA ALA A 42 2.17 -10.61 2.15
C ALA A 42 0.95 -10.53 1.20
N MET A 43 0.72 -9.39 0.58
CA MET A 43 -0.36 -9.18 -0.39
C MET A 43 -0.18 -10.03 -1.66
N LEU A 44 1.06 -10.14 -2.15
CA LEU A 44 1.37 -11.02 -3.29
C LEU A 44 0.99 -12.47 -3.02
N LEU A 45 1.33 -12.98 -1.84
CA LEU A 45 1.05 -14.36 -1.43
C LEU A 45 -0.45 -14.63 -1.26
N GLU A 46 -1.15 -13.74 -0.56
CA GLU A 46 -2.57 -13.91 -0.27
C GLU A 46 -3.44 -13.87 -1.54
N ARG A 47 -3.05 -13.09 -2.56
CA ARG A 47 -3.91 -12.85 -3.73
C ARG A 47 -3.49 -13.54 -5.00
N PHE A 48 -2.18 -13.63 -5.24
CA PHE A 48 -1.64 -13.96 -6.56
C PHE A 48 -0.86 -15.27 -6.57
N SER A 49 -0.82 -16.00 -5.46
CA SER A 49 -0.20 -17.34 -5.39
C SER A 49 -0.75 -18.31 -6.44
N THR A 50 -2.05 -18.26 -6.73
CA THR A 50 -2.68 -19.10 -7.76
C THR A 50 -2.39 -18.63 -9.19
N LEU A 51 -2.17 -17.33 -9.38
CA LEU A 51 -1.84 -16.74 -10.69
C LEU A 51 -0.36 -16.95 -11.04
N CYS A 52 0.51 -16.89 -10.02
CA CYS A 52 1.96 -16.92 -10.12
C CYS A 52 2.59 -17.97 -9.16
N PRO A 53 2.25 -19.26 -9.30
CA PRO A 53 2.70 -20.29 -8.35
C PRO A 53 4.22 -20.48 -8.32
N ALA A 54 4.91 -20.19 -9.44
CA ALA A 54 6.37 -20.30 -9.52
C ALA A 54 7.10 -19.24 -8.70
N ASP A 55 6.46 -18.09 -8.42
CA ASP A 55 7.07 -16.96 -7.72
C ASP A 55 6.86 -17.03 -6.20
N VAL A 56 5.91 -17.86 -5.74
CA VAL A 56 5.53 -18.01 -4.32
C VAL A 56 6.74 -18.27 -3.42
N PRO A 57 7.66 -19.21 -3.70
CA PRO A 57 8.78 -19.47 -2.79
C PRO A 57 9.69 -18.24 -2.57
N ALA A 58 9.88 -17.43 -3.61
CA ALA A 58 10.70 -16.21 -3.52
C ALA A 58 10.01 -15.11 -2.69
N TRP A 59 8.68 -14.97 -2.84
CA TRP A 59 7.88 -14.03 -2.06
C TRP A 59 7.82 -14.43 -0.58
N GLU A 60 7.61 -15.71 -0.28
CA GLU A 60 7.65 -16.24 1.09
C GLU A 60 9.02 -16.05 1.74
N GLY A 61 10.09 -16.40 1.02
CA GLY A 61 11.46 -16.22 1.51
C GLY A 61 11.77 -14.76 1.85
N THR A 62 11.32 -13.83 1.01
CA THR A 62 11.53 -12.39 1.22
C THR A 62 10.70 -11.87 2.39
N LEU A 63 9.40 -12.22 2.46
CA LEU A 63 8.53 -11.87 3.59
C LEU A 63 9.12 -12.36 4.92
N ASN A 64 9.51 -13.63 4.99
CA ASN A 64 10.06 -14.21 6.21
C ASN A 64 11.33 -13.47 6.66
N ALA A 65 12.23 -13.16 5.72
CA ALA A 65 13.44 -12.42 6.04
C ALA A 65 13.15 -10.98 6.54
N LEU A 66 12.13 -10.31 6.00
CA LEU A 66 11.69 -8.99 6.46
C LEU A 66 11.08 -9.06 7.87
N LEU A 67 10.25 -10.07 8.15
CA LEU A 67 9.67 -10.28 9.48
C LEU A 67 10.75 -10.66 10.50
N ASP A 68 11.78 -11.42 10.11
CA ASP A 68 12.92 -11.71 10.97
C ASP A 68 13.71 -10.46 11.31
N THR A 69 13.90 -9.54 10.36
CA THR A 69 14.46 -8.21 10.65
C THR A 69 13.58 -7.43 11.62
N ALA A 70 12.25 -7.44 11.46
CA ALA A 70 11.32 -6.73 12.36
C ALA A 70 11.32 -7.26 13.81
N ARG A 71 11.73 -8.52 14.02
CA ARG A 71 11.91 -9.12 15.36
C ARG A 71 13.18 -8.68 16.06
N GLN A 72 14.16 -8.18 15.31
CA GLN A 72 15.42 -7.74 15.90
C GLN A 72 15.21 -6.42 16.66
N PRO A 73 15.99 -6.16 17.72
CA PRO A 73 15.98 -4.87 18.37
C PRO A 73 16.28 -3.77 17.35
N ALA A 74 15.46 -2.73 17.29
CA ALA A 74 15.75 -1.61 16.40
C ALA A 74 17.02 -0.90 16.87
N PRO A 75 17.86 -0.40 15.95
CA PRO A 75 18.97 0.46 16.30
C PRO A 75 18.45 1.70 17.07
N PRO A 76 19.27 2.28 17.96
CA PRO A 76 18.88 3.46 18.71
C PRO A 76 18.49 4.59 17.75
N ALA A 77 17.31 5.18 17.98
CA ALA A 77 16.80 6.24 17.14
C ALA A 77 17.79 7.42 17.11
N ALA A 78 18.41 7.64 15.96
CA ALA A 78 19.08 8.91 15.70
C ALA A 78 18.03 10.01 15.81
N ARG A 79 18.31 11.08 16.57
CA ARG A 79 17.40 12.23 16.68
C ARG A 79 17.15 12.77 15.27
N GLN A 80 15.93 12.63 14.76
CA GLN A 80 15.58 12.99 13.39
C GLN A 80 14.28 13.80 13.34
N HIS A 81 14.11 14.50 12.22
CA HIS A 81 13.00 15.41 11.91
C HIS A 81 11.61 14.81 12.15
N PRO A 82 10.56 15.63 12.43
CA PRO A 82 9.20 15.16 12.72
C PRO A 82 8.59 14.22 11.66
N ALA A 83 8.94 14.39 10.37
CA ALA A 83 8.50 13.49 9.31
C ALA A 83 9.10 12.08 9.43
N ALA A 84 10.36 11.97 9.86
CA ALA A 84 11.01 10.68 10.10
C ALA A 84 10.41 9.98 11.33
N GLU A 85 9.97 10.73 12.33
CA GLU A 85 9.25 10.17 13.47
C GLU A 85 7.88 9.60 13.08
N ALA A 86 7.09 10.32 12.28
CA ALA A 86 5.80 9.83 11.80
C ALA A 86 5.93 8.56 10.96
N ASP A 87 6.92 8.51 10.06
CA ASP A 87 7.21 7.33 9.25
C ASP A 87 7.64 6.13 10.10
N ASP A 88 8.53 6.34 11.08
CA ASP A 88 8.98 5.28 11.98
C ASP A 88 7.84 4.71 12.84
N LEU A 89 6.95 5.57 13.36
CA LEU A 89 5.76 5.15 14.10
C LEU A 89 4.80 4.34 13.22
N LEU A 90 4.51 4.81 12.01
CA LEU A 90 3.64 4.12 11.07
C LEU A 90 4.23 2.76 10.65
N GLY A 91 5.49 2.73 10.25
CA GLY A 91 6.16 1.49 9.84
C GLY A 91 6.21 0.46 10.97
N THR A 92 6.49 0.89 12.19
CA THR A 92 6.49 0.02 13.37
C THR A 92 5.10 -0.57 13.64
N ALA A 93 4.04 0.22 13.54
CA ALA A 93 2.68 -0.27 13.73
C ALA A 93 2.23 -1.22 12.62
N MET A 94 2.59 -0.93 11.37
CA MET A 94 2.34 -1.81 10.22
C MET A 94 3.05 -3.16 10.38
N LEU A 95 4.29 -3.18 10.88
CA LEU A 95 5.02 -4.42 11.16
C LEU A 95 4.42 -5.20 12.33
N ALA A 96 4.03 -4.50 13.41
CA ALA A 96 3.35 -5.13 14.54
C ALA A 96 2.04 -5.79 14.08
N HIS A 97 1.25 -5.08 13.29
CA HIS A 97 0.01 -5.59 12.70
C HIS A 97 0.28 -6.80 11.80
N LEU A 98 1.26 -6.73 10.90
CA LEU A 98 1.58 -7.85 10.02
C LEU A 98 2.06 -9.09 10.81
N LEU A 99 2.89 -8.90 11.84
CA LEU A 99 3.32 -9.99 12.73
C LEU A 99 2.12 -10.59 13.49
N HIS A 100 1.21 -9.77 14.01
CA HIS A 100 -0.01 -10.24 14.67
C HIS A 100 -0.87 -11.12 13.74
N VAL A 101 -0.98 -10.71 12.47
CA VAL A 101 -1.77 -11.36 11.42
C VAL A 101 -1.13 -12.65 10.91
N ARG A 102 0.20 -12.70 10.77
CA ARG A 102 0.95 -13.81 10.14
C ARG A 102 1.57 -14.79 11.13
N ALA A 103 1.84 -14.34 12.36
CA ALA A 103 2.37 -15.15 13.44
C ALA A 103 1.60 -14.85 14.75
N PRO A 104 0.32 -15.28 14.86
CA PRO A 104 -0.46 -15.05 16.07
C PRO A 104 0.25 -15.57 17.32
N GLY A 105 0.40 -14.72 18.34
CA GLY A 105 1.13 -15.03 19.57
C GLY A 105 2.63 -14.71 19.53
N ASP A 106 3.16 -14.21 18.40
CA ASP A 106 4.53 -13.70 18.34
C ASP A 106 4.70 -12.51 19.29
N LYS A 107 5.63 -12.65 20.24
CA LYS A 107 5.91 -11.63 21.26
C LYS A 107 6.47 -10.34 20.64
N ALA A 108 7.06 -10.41 19.44
CA ALA A 108 7.60 -9.24 18.75
C ALA A 108 6.50 -8.23 18.41
N ALA A 109 5.30 -8.67 18.00
CA ALA A 109 4.18 -7.78 17.72
C ALA A 109 3.83 -6.91 18.94
N ARG A 110 3.67 -7.56 20.11
CA ARG A 110 3.40 -6.86 21.38
C ARG A 110 4.55 -5.92 21.76
N HIS A 111 5.80 -6.37 21.59
CA HIS A 111 6.96 -5.54 21.94
C HIS A 111 7.07 -4.28 21.07
N LEU A 112 6.73 -4.37 19.79
CA LEU A 112 6.65 -3.20 18.91
C LEU A 112 5.56 -2.22 19.37
N VAL A 113 4.37 -2.70 19.78
CA VAL A 113 3.31 -1.86 20.34
C VAL A 113 3.75 -1.16 21.63
N GLU A 114 4.38 -1.90 22.56
CA GLU A 114 4.91 -1.35 23.81
C GLU A 114 5.91 -0.20 23.56
N ARG A 115 6.70 -0.29 22.48
CA ARG A 115 7.64 0.76 22.05
C ARG A 115 6.96 1.98 21.45
N LEU A 116 5.81 1.80 20.79
CA LEU A 116 5.03 2.90 20.20
C LEU A 116 4.38 3.76 21.29
N ALA A 117 3.74 3.12 22.27
CA ALA A 117 2.88 3.78 23.26
C ALA A 117 3.45 5.06 23.90
N PRO A 118 4.70 5.12 24.40
CA PRO A 118 5.24 6.35 24.99
C PRO A 118 5.44 7.48 23.97
N ARG A 119 5.75 7.15 22.71
CA ARG A 119 6.04 8.12 21.64
C ARG A 119 4.76 8.72 21.06
N LEU A 120 3.70 7.92 20.96
CA LEU A 120 2.42 8.36 20.41
C LEU A 120 1.76 9.47 21.21
N ARG A 121 1.98 9.52 22.53
CA ARG A 121 1.36 10.51 23.42
C ARG A 121 1.81 11.95 23.13
N THR A 122 2.97 12.12 22.50
CA THR A 122 3.57 13.43 22.22
C THR A 122 3.79 13.70 20.73
N ALA A 123 3.51 12.71 19.87
CA ALA A 123 3.73 12.83 18.44
C ALA A 123 2.71 13.76 17.78
N SER A 124 3.20 14.70 16.97
CA SER A 124 2.36 15.50 16.06
C SER A 124 2.40 14.85 14.69
N LEU A 125 1.31 14.17 14.31
CA LEU A 125 1.26 13.40 13.07
C LEU A 125 0.48 14.14 11.97
N PRO A 126 0.90 14.02 10.70
CA PRO A 126 0.05 14.37 9.57
C PRO A 126 -1.28 13.60 9.61
N PRO A 127 -2.40 14.16 9.12
CA PRO A 127 -3.72 13.51 9.20
C PRO A 127 -3.78 12.11 8.59
N LEU A 128 -3.12 11.89 7.44
CA LEU A 128 -3.08 10.58 6.80
C LEU A 128 -2.26 9.56 7.61
N HIS A 129 -1.11 9.96 8.17
CA HIS A 129 -0.35 9.09 9.09
C HIS A 129 -1.18 8.73 10.33
N ALA A 130 -1.91 9.69 10.90
CA ALA A 130 -2.79 9.43 12.04
C ALA A 130 -3.90 8.42 11.70
N LEU A 131 -4.52 8.54 10.51
CA LEU A 131 -5.51 7.57 10.02
C LEU A 131 -4.91 6.17 9.87
N CYS A 132 -3.80 6.04 9.15
CA CYS A 132 -3.16 4.75 8.88
C CYS A 132 -2.67 4.09 10.17
N LEU A 133 -2.08 4.87 11.07
CA LEU A 133 -1.62 4.39 12.36
C LEU A 133 -2.78 3.94 13.25
N ALA A 134 -3.85 4.73 13.33
CA ALA A 134 -5.04 4.38 14.11
C ALA A 134 -5.69 3.10 13.61
N HIS A 135 -5.76 2.88 12.29
CA HIS A 135 -6.26 1.63 11.72
C HIS A 135 -5.40 0.42 12.16
N ASN A 136 -4.07 0.49 11.99
CA ASN A 136 -3.18 -0.61 12.39
C ASN A 136 -3.28 -0.94 13.90
N LEU A 137 -3.39 0.08 14.75
CA LEU A 137 -3.60 -0.12 16.19
C LEU A 137 -4.97 -0.72 16.50
N HIS A 138 -6.02 -0.33 15.77
CA HIS A 138 -7.35 -0.91 15.94
C HIS A 138 -7.37 -2.40 15.60
N GLU A 139 -6.72 -2.82 14.50
CA GLU A 139 -6.59 -4.23 14.11
C GLU A 139 -5.77 -5.06 15.12
N LEU A 140 -4.90 -4.40 15.89
CA LEU A 140 -4.15 -5.00 17.00
C LEU A 140 -4.95 -5.08 18.31
N GLY A 141 -6.16 -4.51 18.37
CA GLY A 141 -6.96 -4.40 19.60
C GLY A 141 -6.57 -3.23 20.52
N GLU A 142 -5.66 -2.37 20.07
CA GLU A 142 -5.12 -1.23 20.83
C GLU A 142 -6.00 0.02 20.69
N HIS A 143 -7.30 -0.14 21.02
CA HIS A 143 -8.32 0.88 20.78
C HIS A 143 -8.06 2.20 21.50
N ASP A 144 -7.51 2.15 22.72
CA ASP A 144 -7.18 3.35 23.49
C ASP A 144 -6.03 4.14 22.85
N LEU A 145 -5.00 3.45 22.36
CA LEU A 145 -3.89 4.08 21.64
C LEU A 145 -4.37 4.64 20.29
N ALA A 146 -5.21 3.90 19.56
CA ALA A 146 -5.81 4.38 18.31
C ALA A 146 -6.67 5.63 18.53
N GLY A 147 -7.48 5.65 19.59
CA GLY A 147 -8.35 6.77 19.95
C GLY A 147 -7.59 8.04 20.33
N ALA A 148 -6.39 7.90 20.92
CA ALA A 148 -5.53 9.02 21.28
C ALA A 148 -5.03 9.82 20.07
N LEU A 149 -4.91 9.19 18.89
CA LEU A 149 -4.40 9.81 17.66
C LEU A 149 -5.40 10.77 17.00
N ARG A 150 -6.69 10.66 17.34
CA ARG A 150 -7.77 11.49 16.77
C ARG A 150 -7.69 11.59 15.24
N PRO A 151 -7.73 10.45 14.51
CA PRO A 151 -7.62 10.47 13.06
C PRO A 151 -8.75 11.28 12.41
N PRO A 152 -8.52 11.84 11.20
CA PRO A 152 -9.58 12.53 10.46
C PRO A 152 -10.75 11.57 10.19
N ARG A 153 -11.98 12.06 10.34
CA ARG A 153 -13.19 11.24 10.13
C ARG A 153 -13.57 11.09 8.67
N ASP A 154 -13.16 12.05 7.84
CA ASP A 154 -13.49 12.13 6.43
C ASP A 154 -12.36 12.80 5.63
N ALA A 155 -12.48 12.73 4.31
CA ALA A 155 -11.48 13.28 3.39
C ALA A 155 -11.37 14.82 3.48
N ASP A 156 -12.45 15.52 3.84
CA ASP A 156 -12.43 16.97 3.99
C ASP A 156 -11.67 17.41 5.24
N GLN A 157 -11.79 16.67 6.34
CA GLN A 157 -10.99 16.83 7.54
C GLN A 157 -9.52 16.50 7.28
N ALA A 158 -9.25 15.42 6.53
CA ALA A 158 -7.88 15.06 6.17
C ALA A 158 -7.19 16.16 5.34
N ALA A 159 -7.94 16.85 4.49
CA ALA A 159 -7.44 17.92 3.61
C ALA A 159 -7.78 19.34 4.11
N ALA A 160 -8.10 19.50 5.40
CA ALA A 160 -8.43 20.79 5.98
C ALA A 160 -7.26 21.77 5.85
N GLY A 161 -7.54 22.99 5.35
CA GLY A 161 -6.51 24.02 5.10
C GLY A 161 -5.74 23.86 3.79
N LEU A 162 -5.94 22.78 3.02
CA LEU A 162 -5.31 22.58 1.71
C LEU A 162 -6.20 23.08 0.58
N THR A 163 -5.57 23.50 -0.53
CA THR A 163 -6.26 23.93 -1.76
C THR A 163 -5.64 23.31 -3.01
N GLY A 164 -6.33 23.41 -4.15
CA GLY A 164 -5.79 22.97 -5.44
C GLY A 164 -5.41 21.50 -5.51
N ALA A 165 -4.24 21.20 -6.12
CA ALA A 165 -3.77 19.84 -6.33
C ALA A 165 -3.44 19.11 -5.02
N GLU A 166 -2.90 19.82 -4.02
CA GLU A 166 -2.56 19.24 -2.71
C GLU A 166 -3.81 18.72 -1.99
N ARG A 167 -4.90 19.50 -2.03
CA ARG A 167 -6.19 19.04 -1.49
C ARG A 167 -6.66 17.76 -2.17
N LEU A 168 -6.62 17.72 -3.51
CA LEU A 168 -7.05 16.56 -4.29
C LEU A 168 -6.21 15.32 -3.96
N LEU A 169 -4.88 15.47 -3.88
CA LEU A 169 -3.96 14.40 -3.53
C LEU A 169 -4.29 13.84 -2.14
N THR A 170 -4.44 14.69 -1.13
CA THR A 170 -4.76 14.26 0.24
C THR A 170 -6.11 13.54 0.32
N GLN A 171 -7.14 14.04 -0.37
CA GLN A 171 -8.44 13.38 -0.42
C GLN A 171 -8.37 12.03 -1.17
N ALA A 172 -7.61 11.96 -2.25
CA ALA A 172 -7.41 10.73 -3.01
C ALA A 172 -6.75 9.65 -2.14
N TYR A 173 -5.64 9.95 -1.46
CA TYR A 173 -5.01 9.00 -0.56
C TYR A 173 -5.92 8.59 0.61
N PHE A 174 -6.70 9.53 1.16
CA PHE A 174 -7.69 9.17 2.18
C PHE A 174 -8.65 8.10 1.66
N HIS A 175 -9.22 8.31 0.47
CA HIS A 175 -10.19 7.37 -0.10
C HIS A 175 -9.57 6.04 -0.51
N THR A 176 -8.36 6.02 -1.08
CA THR A 176 -7.66 4.76 -1.41
C THR A 176 -7.37 3.97 -0.13
N HIS A 177 -6.89 4.61 0.93
CA HIS A 177 -6.57 3.93 2.18
C HIS A 177 -7.82 3.42 2.91
N VAL A 178 -8.92 4.19 2.93
CA VAL A 178 -10.22 3.70 3.45
C VAL A 178 -10.66 2.43 2.73
N VAL A 179 -10.53 2.40 1.41
CA VAL A 179 -10.82 1.20 0.63
C VAL A 179 -9.84 0.11 1.06
N LEU A 180 -8.53 0.26 0.87
CA LEU A 180 -7.52 -0.77 1.16
C LEU A 180 -7.66 -1.39 2.56
N PHE A 181 -7.96 -0.59 3.58
CA PHE A 181 -8.22 -1.03 4.95
C PHE A 181 -9.52 -1.81 5.11
N ALA A 182 -10.60 -1.45 4.41
CA ALA A 182 -11.84 -2.23 4.41
C ALA A 182 -11.64 -3.65 3.85
N PHE A 183 -10.60 -3.85 3.02
CA PHE A 183 -10.21 -5.16 2.51
C PHE A 183 -9.08 -5.81 3.31
N GLY A 184 -8.67 -5.20 4.43
CA GLY A 184 -7.63 -5.65 5.36
C GLY A 184 -6.29 -5.89 4.68
N THR A 185 -6.03 -5.23 3.54
CA THR A 185 -4.93 -5.56 2.62
C THR A 185 -4.91 -7.04 2.21
N PHE A 186 -6.08 -7.48 1.74
CA PHE A 186 -6.31 -8.41 0.65
C PHE A 186 -6.61 -9.89 0.93
N ARG A 187 -7.10 -10.21 2.12
CA ARG A 187 -7.68 -11.54 2.42
C ARG A 187 -9.03 -11.81 1.73
N ARG A 188 -9.75 -10.75 1.33
CA ARG A 188 -11.05 -10.86 0.65
C ARG A 188 -10.88 -10.66 -0.86
N PRO A 189 -11.41 -11.56 -1.72
CA PRO A 189 -11.22 -11.45 -3.16
C PRO A 189 -11.88 -10.19 -3.73
N ASP A 190 -13.08 -9.86 -3.23
CA ASP A 190 -13.90 -8.69 -3.54
C ASP A 190 -14.67 -8.27 -2.25
N ALA A 191 -15.31 -7.11 -2.25
CA ALA A 191 -16.25 -6.70 -1.19
C ALA A 191 -17.47 -6.04 -1.79
N ASP A 192 -18.49 -5.97 -0.95
CA ASP A 192 -19.67 -5.16 -1.20
C ASP A 192 -19.26 -3.69 -1.38
N PRO A 193 -19.49 -3.10 -2.56
CA PRO A 193 -19.17 -1.70 -2.80
C PRO A 193 -20.12 -0.75 -2.07
N ALA A 194 -21.27 -1.21 -1.53
CA ALA A 194 -22.28 -0.32 -0.95
C ALA A 194 -21.75 0.53 0.23
N PRO A 195 -21.02 -0.02 1.23
CA PRO A 195 -20.43 0.77 2.31
C PRO A 195 -19.32 1.72 1.84
N LEU A 196 -18.73 1.46 0.68
CA LEU A 196 -17.61 2.21 0.11
C LEU A 196 -18.04 3.09 -1.08
N ALA A 197 -19.34 3.23 -1.34
CA ALA A 197 -19.85 3.88 -2.53
C ALA A 197 -19.37 5.34 -2.67
N GLY A 198 -19.17 6.04 -1.55
CA GLY A 198 -18.58 7.38 -1.52
C GLY A 198 -17.14 7.41 -2.03
N SER A 199 -16.30 6.51 -1.52
CA SER A 199 -14.90 6.38 -1.95
C SER A 199 -14.79 5.93 -3.41
N VAL A 200 -15.57 4.91 -3.81
CA VAL A 200 -15.58 4.44 -5.21
C VAL A 200 -16.00 5.57 -6.15
N ARG A 201 -17.06 6.32 -5.82
CA ARG A 201 -17.52 7.46 -6.63
C ARG A 201 -16.44 8.54 -6.76
N PHE A 202 -15.74 8.85 -5.67
CA PHE A 202 -14.65 9.81 -5.69
C PHE A 202 -13.53 9.36 -6.64
N LEU A 203 -13.04 8.13 -6.46
CA LEU A 203 -11.93 7.60 -7.26
C LEU A 203 -12.26 7.59 -8.76
N ARG A 204 -13.49 7.18 -9.11
CA ARG A 204 -13.97 7.20 -10.50
C ARG A 204 -14.01 8.60 -11.10
N ARG A 205 -14.63 9.54 -10.38
CA ARG A 205 -14.74 10.94 -10.81
C ARG A 205 -13.38 11.56 -11.11
N HIS A 206 -12.33 11.15 -10.39
CA HIS A 206 -11.00 11.72 -10.49
C HIS A 206 -9.99 10.87 -11.26
N ALA A 207 -10.36 9.66 -11.72
CA ALA A 207 -9.49 8.79 -12.52
C ALA A 207 -8.88 9.50 -13.75
N PRO A 208 -9.64 10.29 -14.53
CA PRO A 208 -9.06 11.05 -15.65
C PRO A 208 -8.02 12.09 -15.21
N ALA A 209 -8.18 12.68 -14.03
CA ALA A 209 -7.22 13.64 -13.52
C ALA A 209 -5.91 12.95 -13.13
N PHE A 210 -5.99 11.81 -12.42
CA PHE A 210 -4.81 11.04 -12.02
C PHE A 210 -3.99 10.60 -13.23
N ALA A 211 -4.66 10.05 -14.26
CA ALA A 211 -4.04 9.66 -15.51
C ALA A 211 -3.38 10.85 -16.23
N ARG A 212 -4.09 11.98 -16.34
CA ARG A 212 -3.58 13.19 -17.01
C ARG A 212 -2.35 13.78 -16.33
N TYR A 213 -2.29 13.76 -15.01
CA TYR A 213 -1.15 14.30 -14.26
C TYR A 213 0.02 13.31 -14.13
N GLY A 214 -0.15 12.06 -14.58
CA GLY A 214 0.91 11.05 -14.53
C GLY A 214 1.25 10.62 -13.10
N TRP A 215 0.30 10.68 -12.18
CA TRP A 215 0.49 10.21 -10.79
C TRP A 215 0.39 8.69 -10.73
N ALA A 216 1.47 8.01 -11.09
CA ALA A 216 1.49 6.55 -11.27
C ALA A 216 1.09 5.79 -10.00
N ASP A 217 1.52 6.26 -8.84
CA ASP A 217 1.14 5.72 -7.54
C ASP A 217 -0.37 5.84 -7.28
N LEU A 218 -0.97 7.01 -7.49
CA LEU A 218 -2.41 7.19 -7.36
C LEU A 218 -3.20 6.44 -8.44
N CYS A 219 -2.68 6.36 -9.66
CA CYS A 219 -3.27 5.53 -10.71
C CYS A 219 -3.32 4.07 -10.26
N ALA A 220 -2.24 3.57 -9.66
CA ALA A 220 -2.17 2.21 -9.16
C ALA A 220 -3.09 1.98 -7.96
N GLU A 221 -3.05 2.83 -6.94
CA GLU A 221 -3.91 2.72 -5.76
C GLU A 221 -5.40 2.82 -6.10
N ALA A 222 -5.77 3.74 -7.00
CA ALA A 222 -7.13 3.88 -7.45
C ALA A 222 -7.58 2.67 -8.28
N ALA A 223 -6.76 2.19 -9.23
CA ALA A 223 -7.07 1.00 -10.02
C ALA A 223 -7.26 -0.23 -9.13
N LEU A 224 -6.37 -0.42 -8.16
CA LEU A 224 -6.44 -1.49 -7.17
C LEU A 224 -7.72 -1.39 -6.33
N SER A 225 -8.04 -0.19 -5.84
CA SER A 225 -9.24 0.07 -5.06
C SER A 225 -10.54 -0.21 -5.83
N LEU A 226 -10.61 0.23 -7.09
CA LEU A 226 -11.74 -0.03 -7.97
C LEU A 226 -11.88 -1.53 -8.27
N SER A 227 -10.77 -2.22 -8.50
CA SER A 227 -10.78 -3.67 -8.74
C SER A 227 -11.33 -4.45 -7.55
N LEU A 228 -10.95 -4.08 -6.31
CA LEU A 228 -11.45 -4.72 -5.08
C LEU A 228 -12.95 -4.55 -4.88
N CYS A 229 -13.48 -3.42 -5.33
CA CYS A 229 -14.91 -3.11 -5.29
C CYS A 229 -15.67 -3.66 -6.51
N ALA A 230 -15.06 -4.55 -7.29
CA ALA A 230 -15.58 -5.08 -8.55
C ALA A 230 -15.96 -4.01 -9.60
N ALA A 231 -15.45 -2.78 -9.48
CA ALA A 231 -15.71 -1.65 -10.37
C ALA A 231 -14.68 -1.61 -11.52
N ARG A 232 -14.66 -2.65 -12.35
CA ARG A 232 -13.63 -2.90 -13.38
C ARG A 232 -14.04 -2.42 -14.77
N ASP A 233 -14.52 -1.20 -14.86
CA ASP A 233 -15.10 -0.64 -16.08
C ASP A 233 -14.13 0.28 -16.84
N GLU A 234 -14.64 1.32 -17.50
CA GLU A 234 -13.83 2.27 -18.27
C GLU A 234 -12.84 3.04 -17.39
N ASP A 235 -13.23 3.43 -16.17
CA ASP A 235 -12.35 4.20 -15.27
C ASP A 235 -11.14 3.36 -14.83
N PHE A 236 -11.39 2.08 -14.50
CA PHE A 236 -10.33 1.12 -14.19
C PHE A 236 -9.39 0.92 -15.39
N ARG A 237 -9.95 0.69 -16.59
CA ARG A 237 -9.15 0.48 -17.81
C ARG A 237 -8.32 1.70 -18.19
N LEU A 238 -8.84 2.91 -17.97
CA LEU A 238 -8.10 4.15 -18.16
C LEU A 238 -6.86 4.21 -17.26
N LEU A 239 -7.00 3.86 -15.99
CA LEU A 239 -5.89 3.88 -15.02
C LEU A 239 -4.84 2.82 -15.36
N ILE A 240 -5.26 1.60 -15.74
CA ILE A 240 -4.34 0.55 -16.19
C ILE A 240 -3.59 0.97 -17.47
N ALA A 241 -4.29 1.57 -18.43
CA ALA A 241 -3.65 2.09 -19.65
C ALA A 241 -2.64 3.21 -19.34
N ALA A 242 -2.95 4.09 -18.38
CA ALA A 242 -2.02 5.12 -17.93
C ALA A 242 -0.76 4.55 -17.28
N LEU A 243 -0.89 3.48 -16.47
CA LEU A 243 0.25 2.75 -15.90
C LEU A 243 1.14 2.18 -17.00
N HIS A 244 0.57 1.49 -17.99
CA HIS A 244 1.34 0.98 -19.14
C HIS A 244 2.05 2.09 -19.90
N GLY A 245 1.34 3.18 -20.21
CA GLY A 245 1.92 4.30 -20.97
C GLY A 245 3.03 5.05 -20.23
N SER A 246 3.17 4.85 -18.92
CA SER A 246 4.17 5.51 -18.07
C SER A 246 5.24 4.56 -17.52
N GLN A 247 5.13 3.25 -17.76
CA GLN A 247 6.15 2.30 -17.34
C GLN A 247 7.45 2.54 -18.11
N ARG A 248 8.56 2.66 -17.38
CA ARG A 248 9.88 2.80 -17.98
C ARG A 248 10.39 1.45 -18.55
N PRO A 249 11.33 1.46 -19.51
CA PRO A 249 11.91 0.23 -20.04
C PRO A 249 12.50 -0.71 -18.98
N GLU A 250 12.98 -0.17 -17.88
CA GLU A 250 13.54 -0.93 -16.76
C GLU A 250 12.48 -1.63 -15.90
N GLY A 251 11.20 -1.29 -16.08
CA GLY A 251 10.05 -1.90 -15.40
C GLY A 251 9.42 -1.06 -14.29
N ASP A 252 10.00 0.09 -13.95
CA ASP A 252 9.57 0.94 -12.83
C ASP A 252 8.80 2.20 -13.25
N TRP A 253 8.29 2.93 -12.25
CA TRP A 253 7.61 4.22 -12.39
C TRP A 253 8.38 5.36 -11.68
N THR A 254 9.71 5.33 -11.70
CA THR A 254 10.52 6.42 -11.12
C THR A 254 10.28 7.73 -11.88
N HIS A 255 10.14 8.82 -11.13
CA HIS A 255 10.05 10.17 -11.66
C HIS A 255 11.18 11.05 -11.08
N PRO A 256 11.81 11.96 -11.84
CA PRO A 256 12.93 12.79 -11.35
C PRO A 256 12.63 13.71 -10.16
N ARG A 257 11.36 13.84 -9.78
CA ARG A 257 10.88 14.69 -8.68
C ARG A 257 10.43 13.90 -7.45
N VAL A 258 10.43 12.58 -7.52
CA VAL A 258 10.11 11.71 -6.38
C VAL A 258 11.38 11.04 -5.89
N ASP A 259 11.48 10.81 -4.59
CA ASP A 259 12.62 10.09 -4.05
C ASP A 259 12.57 8.59 -4.39
N ALA A 260 13.68 7.89 -4.14
CA ALA A 260 13.81 6.46 -4.44
C ALA A 260 12.78 5.59 -3.70
N ARG A 261 12.36 5.99 -2.49
CA ARG A 261 11.36 5.27 -1.71
C ARG A 261 9.99 5.39 -2.38
N GLN A 262 9.58 6.61 -2.73
CA GLN A 262 8.31 6.87 -3.43
C GLN A 262 8.25 6.13 -4.77
N ALA A 263 9.34 6.14 -5.54
CA ALA A 263 9.43 5.37 -6.78
C ALA A 263 9.28 3.86 -6.57
N ARG A 264 9.90 3.32 -5.51
CA ARG A 264 9.75 1.90 -5.13
C ARG A 264 8.32 1.59 -4.73
N HIS A 265 7.70 2.44 -3.90
CA HIS A 265 6.30 2.31 -3.49
C HIS A 265 5.35 2.32 -4.68
N ALA A 266 5.50 3.29 -5.59
CA ALA A 266 4.72 3.38 -6.82
C ALA A 266 4.86 2.08 -7.66
N THR A 267 6.07 1.54 -7.75
CA THR A 267 6.32 0.29 -8.49
C THR A 267 5.68 -0.93 -7.83
N MET A 268 5.69 -1.01 -6.49
CA MET A 268 4.95 -2.03 -5.75
C MET A 268 3.45 -1.94 -6.02
N MET A 269 2.84 -0.76 -5.86
CA MET A 269 1.40 -0.57 -6.08
C MET A 269 1.00 -0.84 -7.53
N ALA A 270 1.79 -0.37 -8.51
CA ALA A 270 1.54 -0.60 -9.93
C ALA A 270 1.58 -2.10 -10.27
N SER A 271 2.52 -2.85 -9.70
CA SER A 271 2.59 -4.30 -9.90
C SER A 271 1.35 -5.02 -9.35
N LEU A 272 0.83 -4.62 -8.19
CA LEU A 272 -0.42 -5.19 -7.64
C LEU A 272 -1.62 -4.88 -8.53
N ALA A 273 -1.75 -3.63 -9.00
CA ALA A 273 -2.85 -3.22 -9.88
C ALA A 273 -2.84 -3.97 -11.23
N LEU A 274 -1.65 -4.16 -11.82
CA LEU A 274 -1.49 -4.92 -13.07
C LEU A 274 -1.77 -6.42 -12.87
N LEU A 275 -1.35 -7.00 -11.74
CA LEU A 275 -1.69 -8.38 -11.41
C LEU A 275 -3.19 -8.57 -11.18
N GLU A 276 -3.88 -7.61 -10.56
CA GLU A 276 -5.35 -7.62 -10.49
C GLU A 276 -5.99 -7.62 -11.89
N SER A 277 -5.54 -6.71 -12.76
CA SER A 277 -6.03 -6.65 -14.14
C SER A 277 -5.84 -7.98 -14.88
N ALA A 278 -4.66 -8.60 -14.75
CA ALA A 278 -4.35 -9.90 -15.34
C ALA A 278 -5.21 -11.04 -14.76
N ARG A 279 -5.41 -11.05 -13.43
CA ARG A 279 -6.24 -12.03 -12.72
C ARG A 279 -7.67 -12.03 -13.25
N HIS A 280 -8.26 -10.84 -13.41
CA HIS A 280 -9.64 -10.70 -13.87
C HIS A 280 -9.81 -10.97 -15.35
N SER A 281 -8.86 -10.55 -16.18
CA SER A 281 -8.86 -10.88 -17.60
C SER A 281 -8.78 -12.40 -17.84
N THR A 282 -8.06 -13.12 -16.98
CA THR A 282 -7.98 -14.59 -17.02
C THR A 282 -9.28 -15.25 -16.56
N ALA A 283 -9.92 -14.72 -15.51
CA ALA A 283 -11.20 -15.24 -15.02
C ALA A 283 -12.33 -15.06 -16.06
N ALA A 284 -12.39 -13.90 -16.73
CA ALA A 284 -13.36 -13.61 -17.77
C ALA A 284 -13.21 -14.49 -19.03
N ALA A 285 -12.02 -15.04 -19.30
CA ALA A 285 -11.80 -15.95 -20.42
C ALA A 285 -12.22 -17.40 -20.12
N ARG A 286 -12.56 -17.74 -18.88
CA ARG A 286 -12.94 -19.09 -18.42
C ARG A 286 -14.45 -19.24 -18.14
N GLY A 287 -15.19 -18.15 -18.09
CA GLY A 287 -16.65 -18.12 -17.90
C GLY A 287 -17.36 -17.83 -19.21
#